data_AF-A0A958UCL3-F1
#
_entry.id   AF-A0A958UCL3-F1
#
_cell.length_a   1.000
_cell.length_b   1.000
_cell.length_c   1.000
_cell.angle_alpha   90.00
_cell.angle_beta   90.00
_cell.angle_gamma   90.00
#
_symmetry.space_group_name_H-M   'P 1'
#
loop_
_entity.id
_entity.type
_entity.pdbx_description
1 polymer ?
#
loop_
_entity_poly.entity_id
_entity_poly.type
_entity_poly.pdbx_seq_one_letter_code
_entity_poly.pdbx_strand_id
1 'polypeptide(L)' 'MDLAKFLLEDDENKYTIDSVYKYIDKKKEKHMSLNKKLPIFLYYFTAEADSTGNVKFYDDVYGLDKKLIKELINTGN' A
#
# COMPACT_ATOMS: atom_id res chain seq x y z
N MET A 1 9.05 8.90 -7.29
CA MET A 1 9.43 9.98 -6.34
C MET A 1 8.21 10.71 -5.79
N ASP A 2 7.05 10.59 -6.44
CA ASP A 2 5.85 11.35 -6.12
C ASP A 2 5.29 11.04 -4.73
N LEU A 3 5.26 9.77 -4.33
CA LEU A 3 4.83 9.39 -2.98
C LEU A 3 5.72 10.03 -1.90
N ALA A 4 7.04 10.03 -2.07
CA ALA A 4 7.95 10.65 -1.11
C ALA A 4 7.73 12.17 -1.02
N LYS A 5 7.54 12.84 -2.16
CA LYS A 5 7.22 14.27 -2.20
C LYS A 5 5.91 14.55 -1.47
N PHE A 6 4.84 13.83 -1.82
CA PHE A 6 3.53 13.97 -1.21
C PHE A 6 3.58 13.78 0.31
N LEU A 7 4.24 12.71 0.78
CA LEU A 7 4.36 12.43 2.20
C LEU A 7 5.12 13.52 2.96
N LEU A 8 6.22 14.05 2.40
CA LEU A 8 6.99 15.11 3.04
C LEU A 8 6.25 16.45 3.08
N GLU A 9 5.47 16.76 2.04
CA GLU A 9 4.63 17.97 1.97
C GLU A 9 3.45 17.89 2.94
N ASP A 10 2.69 16.79 2.96
CA ASP A 10 1.55 16.57 3.86
C ASP A 10 1.97 16.54 5.34
N ASP A 11 3.16 15.99 5.61
CA ASP A 11 3.73 15.92 6.95
C ASP A 11 4.33 17.26 7.44
N GLU A 12 4.35 18.29 6.59
CA GLU A 12 5.08 19.56 6.83
C GLU A 12 6.52 19.29 7.29
N ASN A 13 7.17 18.33 6.63
CA ASN A 13 8.45 17.80 7.09
C ASN A 13 9.59 18.81 6.85
N LYS A 14 10.61 18.76 7.71
CA LYS A 14 11.84 19.55 7.51
C LYS A 14 12.64 19.11 6.28
N TYR A 15 12.44 17.88 5.82
CA TYR A 15 13.07 17.36 4.61
C TYR A 15 12.19 17.65 3.40
N THR A 16 12.85 18.00 2.29
CA THR A 16 12.22 18.24 0.99
C THR A 16 12.56 17.13 0.01
N ILE A 17 11.88 17.09 -1.14
CA ILE A 17 12.22 16.14 -2.20
C ILE A 17 13.67 16.30 -2.69
N ASP A 18 14.21 17.52 -2.70
CA ASP A 18 15.62 17.78 -3.03
C ASP A 18 16.58 17.14 -2.01
N SER A 19 16.18 17.11 -0.73
CA SER A 19 16.94 16.40 0.30
C SER A 19 17.01 14.92 -0.03
N VAL A 20 15.90 14.30 -0.44
CA VAL A 20 15.85 12.88 -0.83
C VAL A 20 16.79 12.59 -1.99
N TYR A 21 16.71 13.36 -3.08
CA TYR A 21 17.61 13.19 -4.23
C TYR A 21 19.09 13.31 -3.83
N LYS A 22 19.43 14.30 -3.01
CA LYS A 22 20.80 14.48 -2.51
C LYS A 22 21.31 13.28 -1.71
N TYR A 23 20.47 12.57 -0.97
CA TYR A 23 20.88 11.37 -0.24
C TYR A 23 20.97 10.13 -1.13
N ILE A 24 20.12 10.03 -2.15
CA ILE A 24 20.20 8.98 -3.17
C ILE A 24 21.50 9.08 -3.97
N ASP A 25 21.86 10.28 -4.41
CA ASP A 25 23.10 10.54 -5.16
C ASP A 25 24.35 10.17 -4.35
N LYS A 26 24.29 10.37 -3.03
CA LYS A 26 25.35 9.97 -2.10
C LYS A 26 25.47 8.46 -1.91
N LYS A 27 24.50 7.67 -2.38
CA LYS A 27 24.40 6.20 -2.20
C LYS A 27 24.60 5.78 -0.74
N LYS A 28 24.08 6.58 0.19
CA LYS A 28 24.13 6.31 1.63
C LYS A 28 22.72 6.21 2.18
N GLU A 29 22.50 5.22 3.03
CA GLU A 29 21.23 5.07 3.73
C GLU A 29 20.97 6.30 4.62
N LYS A 30 19.72 6.76 4.61
CA LYS A 30 19.26 7.86 5.45
C LYS A 30 17.82 7.59 5.87
N HIS A 31 17.59 7.45 7.17
CA HIS A 31 16.25 7.48 7.73
C HIS A 31 15.72 8.93 7.82
N MET A 32 14.52 9.12 7.27
CA MET A 32 13.75 10.36 7.34
C MET A 32 12.39 10.04 7.96
N SER A 33 12.25 10.29 9.26
CA SER A 33 10.99 10.02 9.98
C SER A 33 9.93 11.07 9.65
N LEU A 34 8.69 10.63 9.53
CA LEU A 34 7.51 11.50 9.48
C LEU A 34 7.19 12.00 10.89
N ASN A 35 6.68 13.23 10.99
CA ASN A 35 6.24 13.85 12.23
C ASN A 35 4.88 13.31 12.67
N LYS A 36 3.98 13.09 11.70
CA LYS A 36 2.62 12.61 11.87
C LYS A 36 2.59 11.08 11.70
N LYS A 37 1.74 10.40 12.48
CA LYS A 37 1.51 8.96 12.31
C LYS A 37 0.71 8.73 11.02
N LEU A 38 1.29 7.97 10.09
CA LEU A 38 0.62 7.54 8.87
C LEU A 38 0.08 6.11 9.03
N PRO A 39 -1.24 5.88 9.07
CA PRO A 39 -1.79 4.54 9.07
C PRO A 39 -1.56 3.88 7.71
N ILE A 40 -1.06 2.64 7.71
CA ILE A 40 -0.81 1.84 6.51
C ILE A 40 -1.65 0.58 6.59
N PHE A 41 -2.46 0.34 5.57
CA PHE A 41 -3.29 -0.85 5.46
C PHE A 41 -2.83 -1.68 4.27
N LEU A 42 -2.51 -2.95 4.52
CA LEU A 42 -2.19 -3.91 3.47
C LEU A 42 -3.33 -4.93 3.42
N TYR A 43 -4.21 -4.78 2.43
CA TYR A 43 -5.31 -5.69 2.18
C TYR A 43 -5.01 -6.60 0.99
N TYR A 44 -5.60 -7.79 1.00
CA TYR A 44 -5.53 -8.76 -0.08
C TYR A 44 -6.95 -9.13 -0.50
N PHE A 45 -7.33 -8.69 -1.70
CA PHE A 45 -8.60 -8.99 -2.32
C PHE A 45 -8.35 -9.59 -3.70
N THR A 46 -8.99 -10.71 -3.98
CA THR A 46 -8.96 -11.40 -5.29
C THR A 46 -10.15 -11.01 -6.17
N ALA A 47 -11.07 -10.20 -5.65
CA ALA A 47 -12.17 -9.58 -6.38
C ALA A 47 -12.45 -8.18 -5.83
N GLU A 48 -12.61 -7.20 -6.71
CA GLU A 48 -13.01 -5.84 -6.34
C GLU A 48 -13.96 -5.24 -7.39
N ALA A 49 -14.75 -4.23 -6.99
CA ALA A 49 -15.52 -3.44 -7.94
C ALA A 49 -14.63 -2.31 -8.49
N ASP A 50 -14.57 -2.16 -9.81
CA ASP A 50 -13.88 -1.05 -10.45
C ASP A 50 -14.66 0.27 -10.34
N SER A 51 -14.06 1.35 -10.82
CA SER A 51 -14.66 2.69 -10.77
C SER A 51 -15.96 2.85 -11.56
N THR A 52 -16.28 1.90 -12.44
CA THR A 52 -17.51 1.87 -13.24
C THR A 52 -18.56 0.89 -12.68
N GLY A 53 -18.25 0.21 -11.58
CA GLY A 53 -19.13 -0.76 -10.93
C GLY A 53 -19.04 -2.18 -11.51
N ASN A 54 -18.08 -2.45 -12.40
CA ASN A 54 -17.85 -3.80 -12.91
C ASN A 54 -16.96 -4.58 -11.95
N VAL A 55 -17.21 -5.89 -11.82
CA VAL A 55 -16.38 -6.76 -10.98
C VAL A 55 -15.10 -7.10 -11.72
N LYS A 56 -13.97 -6.90 -11.05
CA LYS A 56 -12.64 -7.30 -11.52
C LYS A 56 -12.07 -8.37 -10.59
N PHE A 57 -11.59 -9.45 -11.19
CA PHE A 57 -10.93 -10.55 -10.49
C PHE A 57 -9.41 -10.49 -10.68
N TYR A 58 -8.68 -10.99 -9.68
CA TYR A 58 -7.23 -11.08 -9.64
C TYR A 58 -6.80 -12.51 -9.32
N ASP A 59 -5.56 -12.85 -9.69
CA ASP A 59 -5.01 -14.17 -9.39
C ASP A 59 -4.85 -14.37 -7.88
N ASP A 60 -5.36 -15.51 -7.39
CA ASP A 60 -5.19 -15.91 -6.00
C ASP A 60 -3.79 -16.50 -5.75
N VAL A 61 -2.77 -15.63 -5.79
CA VAL A 61 -1.36 -16.01 -5.65
C VAL A 61 -1.02 -16.61 -4.29
N TYR A 62 -1.82 -16.33 -3.25
CA TYR A 62 -1.64 -16.91 -1.92
C TYR A 62 -2.54 -18.13 -1.64
N GLY A 63 -3.41 -18.51 -2.58
CA GLY A 63 -4.27 -19.69 -2.43
C GLY A 63 -5.32 -19.56 -1.31
N LEU A 64 -5.66 -18.32 -0.90
CA LEU A 64 -6.53 -18.08 0.25
C LEU A 64 -8.01 -18.25 -0.09
N ASP A 65 -8.39 -18.13 -1.36
CA ASP A 65 -9.79 -18.20 -1.78
C ASP A 65 -10.37 -19.59 -1.58
N LYS A 66 -9.57 -20.63 -1.84
CA LYS A 66 -10.00 -22.03 -1.63
C LYS A 66 -10.41 -22.28 -0.18
N LYS A 67 -9.63 -21.74 0.76
CA LYS A 67 -9.93 -21.85 2.19
C LYS A 67 -11.21 -21.07 2.52
N LEU A 68 -11.31 -19.84 2.05
CA LEU A 68 -12.48 -19.00 2.27
C LEU A 68 -13.76 -19.65 1.74
N ILE A 69 -13.75 -20.13 0.49
CA ILE A 69 -14.89 -20.80 -0.15
C ILE A 69 -15.31 -22.03 0.65
N LYS A 70 -14.36 -22.84 1.12
CA LYS A 70 -14.66 -24.02 1.94
C LYS A 70 -15.38 -23.65 3.23
N GLU A 71 -14.91 -22.63 3.95
CA GLU A 71 -15.57 -22.16 5.18
C GLU A 71 -16.97 -21.62 4.89
N LEU A 72 -17.13 -20.81 3.83
CA LEU A 72 -18.42 -20.25 3.45
C LEU A 72 -19.45 -21.33 3.09
N ILE A 73 -19.04 -22.39 2.38
CA ILE A 73 -19.92 -23.50 2.00
C ILE A 73 -20.26 -24.38 3.21
N ASN A 74 -19.29 -24.66 4.10
CA ASN A 74 -19.51 -25.51 5.27
C ASN A 74 -20.44 -24.89 6.31
N THR A 75 -20.45 -23.57 6.43
CA THR A 75 -21.34 -22.85 7.37
C THR A 75 -22.78 -22.73 6.85
N GLY A 76 -23.06 -23.22 5.64
CA GLY A 76 -24.38 -23.18 5.00
C GLY A 76 -25.23 -24.45 5.16
N ASN A 77 -24.80 -25.44 5.97
CA ASN A 77 -25.54 -26.68 6.26
C ASN A 77 -25.91 -26.79 7.74
#